data_AF-A0A0M3J8F5-F1
#
_entry.id   AF-A0A0M3J8F5-F1
#
_cell.length_a   1.000
_cell.length_b   1.000
_cell.length_c   1.000
_cell.angle_alpha   90.00
_cell.angle_beta   90.00
_cell.angle_gamma   90.00
#
_symmetry.space_group_name_H-M   'P 1'
#
loop_
_entity.id
_entity.type
_entity.pdbx_description
1 polymer ?
#
loop_
_entity_poly.entity_id
_entity_poly.type
_entity_poly.pdbx_seq_one_letter_code
_entity_poly.pdbx_strand_id
1 'polypeptide(L)'
;GTLQKASSICGNSLDIFNVWIASGSWFIEKIHNRTQIFNESEYLKLKEIDDMAIDFSDGINLSTCDGLNLHVLIPQVRGGPMLWDIIHRIDFKLRCMQPENVNSKECSWINGLKYYVYSAVMGHFADFSL
;
A
#
# COMPACT_ATOMS: atom_id res chain seq x y z
N GLY A 1 23.07 -13.67 10.70
CA GLY A 1 21.60 -13.70 10.54
C GLY A 1 21.21 -13.61 9.06
N THR A 2 19.95 -13.89 8.71
CA THR A 2 19.44 -13.83 7.32
C THR A 2 19.79 -12.50 6.63
N LEU A 3 19.52 -11.36 7.30
CA LEU A 3 19.81 -10.02 6.76
C LEU A 3 21.30 -9.76 6.54
N GLN A 4 22.18 -10.21 7.44
CA GLN A 4 23.63 -10.05 7.27
C GLN A 4 24.14 -10.83 6.05
N LYS A 5 23.64 -12.05 5.84
CA LYS A 5 23.99 -12.85 4.67
C LYS A 5 23.51 -12.16 3.39
N ALA A 6 22.26 -11.71 3.36
CA ALA A 6 21.71 -11.01 2.21
C ALA A 6 22.45 -9.68 1.94
N SER A 7 22.80 -8.93 2.99
CA SER A 7 23.60 -7.70 2.87
C SER A 7 24.95 -7.95 2.21
N SER A 8 25.64 -9.02 2.61
CA SER A 8 26.92 -9.40 2.00
C SER A 8 26.79 -9.78 0.53
N ILE A 9 25.67 -10.39 0.14
CA ILE A 9 25.41 -10.80 -1.25
C ILE A 9 25.03 -9.60 -2.11
N CYS A 10 24.16 -8.72 -1.61
CA CYS A 10 23.69 -7.53 -2.31
C CYS A 10 24.72 -6.39 -2.37
N GLY A 11 25.78 -6.47 -1.56
CA GLY A 11 26.81 -5.43 -1.47
C GLY A 11 26.34 -4.15 -0.77
N ASN A 12 25.18 -4.18 -0.12
CA ASN A 12 24.57 -3.05 0.60
C ASN A 12 23.98 -3.55 1.91
N SER A 13 23.97 -2.69 2.94
CA SER A 13 23.36 -3.03 4.23
C SER A 13 21.84 -3.17 4.09
N LEU A 14 21.32 -4.36 4.43
CA LEU A 14 19.90 -4.63 4.52
C LEU A 14 19.43 -4.65 5.98
N ASP A 15 18.36 -3.93 6.24
CA ASP A 15 17.61 -3.88 7.49
C ASP A 15 16.11 -4.09 7.23
N ILE A 16 15.30 -4.02 8.28
CA ILE A 16 13.85 -4.24 8.16
C ILE A 16 13.15 -3.21 7.27
N PHE A 17 13.72 -2.02 7.06
CA PHE A 17 13.10 -0.97 6.26
C PHE A 17 13.41 -1.05 4.77
N ASN A 18 14.42 -1.83 4.38
CA ASN A 18 14.85 -1.96 2.98
C ASN A 18 14.99 -3.41 2.47
N VAL A 19 14.70 -4.41 3.30
CA VAL A 19 14.72 -5.84 2.91
C VAL A 19 13.80 -6.15 1.72
N TRP A 20 12.72 -5.38 1.54
CA TRP A 20 11.78 -5.47 0.42
C TRP A 20 12.46 -5.38 -0.95
N ILE A 21 13.63 -4.72 -1.04
CA ILE A 21 14.41 -4.65 -2.27
C ILE A 21 14.88 -6.04 -2.67
N ALA A 22 15.38 -6.84 -1.72
CA ALA A 22 15.90 -8.17 -1.99
C ALA A 22 14.78 -9.19 -2.29
N SER A 23 13.70 -9.19 -1.49
CA SER A 23 12.54 -10.06 -1.71
C SER A 23 11.82 -9.70 -3.02
N GLY A 24 11.59 -8.41 -3.26
CA GLY A 24 10.93 -7.87 -4.45
C GLY A 24 11.71 -8.15 -5.73
N SER A 25 13.03 -7.87 -5.75
CA SER A 25 13.87 -8.18 -6.91
C SER A 25 13.82 -9.66 -7.27
N TRP A 26 13.95 -10.55 -6.28
CA TRP A 26 13.88 -11.99 -6.52
C TRP A 26 12.55 -12.41 -7.15
N PHE A 27 11.43 -11.88 -6.63
CA PHE A 27 10.10 -12.19 -7.15
C PHE A 27 9.95 -11.75 -8.61
N ILE A 28 10.35 -10.51 -8.93
CA ILE A 28 10.33 -9.97 -10.29
C ILE A 28 11.24 -10.76 -11.23
N GLU A 29 12.44 -11.12 -10.77
CA GLU A 29 13.35 -11.97 -11.54
C GLU A 29 12.71 -13.32 -11.87
N LYS A 30 12.03 -13.96 -10.91
CA LYS A 30 11.37 -15.26 -11.11
C LYS A 30 10.25 -15.18 -12.15
N ILE A 31 9.36 -14.18 -12.07
CA ILE A 31 8.26 -14.05 -13.03
C ILE A 31 8.73 -13.70 -14.46
N HIS A 32 9.94 -13.14 -14.57
CA HIS A 32 10.55 -12.81 -15.86
C HIS A 32 11.64 -13.79 -16.30
N ASN A 33 11.73 -14.98 -15.69
CA ASN A 33 12.73 -16.02 -16.02
C ASN A 33 14.17 -15.48 -16.05
N ARG A 34 14.51 -14.57 -15.14
CA ARG A 34 15.88 -14.09 -14.92
C ARG A 34 16.61 -15.04 -13.97
N THR A 35 17.91 -14.84 -13.81
CA THR A 35 18.70 -15.57 -12.81
C THR A 35 18.41 -14.95 -11.43
N GLN A 36 18.01 -15.79 -10.47
CA GLN A 36 17.83 -15.36 -9.10
C GLN A 36 19.14 -15.45 -8.33
N ILE A 37 19.44 -14.43 -7.54
CA ILE A 37 20.63 -14.40 -6.67
C ILE A 37 20.45 -15.28 -5.42
N PHE A 38 19.22 -15.38 -4.92
CA PHE A 38 18.85 -16.22 -3.77
C PHE A 38 18.17 -17.50 -4.25
N ASN A 39 18.30 -18.58 -3.48
CA ASN A 39 17.42 -19.74 -3.68
C ASN A 39 16.04 -19.49 -3.04
N GLU A 40 15.07 -20.36 -3.34
CA GLU A 40 13.69 -20.19 -2.86
C GLU A 40 13.56 -20.19 -1.34
N SER A 41 14.35 -21.00 -0.62
CA SER A 41 14.31 -21.02 0.86
C SER A 41 14.85 -19.71 1.46
N GLU A 42 15.87 -19.13 0.85
CA GLU A 42 16.43 -17.84 1.26
C GLU A 42 15.45 -16.70 0.97
N TYR A 43 14.83 -16.73 -0.21
CA TYR A 43 13.77 -15.80 -0.58
C TYR A 43 12.61 -15.83 0.43
N LEU A 44 12.11 -17.03 0.79
CA LEU A 44 11.00 -17.14 1.73
C LEU A 44 11.32 -16.51 3.10
N LYS A 45 12.55 -16.64 3.58
CA LYS A 45 12.99 -15.99 4.82
C LYS A 45 13.10 -14.48 4.69
N LEU A 46 13.55 -13.98 3.53
CA LEU A 46 13.60 -12.53 3.28
C LEU A 46 12.19 -11.95 3.17
N LYS A 47 11.28 -12.67 2.50
CA LYS A 47 9.87 -12.32 2.38
C LYS A 47 9.18 -12.29 3.75
N GLU A 48 9.43 -13.26 4.61
CA GLU A 48 8.87 -13.27 5.97
C GLU A 48 9.30 -12.02 6.77
N ILE A 49 10.56 -11.60 6.64
CA ILE A 49 11.06 -10.38 7.30
C ILE A 49 10.43 -9.12 6.71
N ASP A 50 10.26 -9.09 5.39
CA ASP A 50 9.58 -8.02 4.67
C ASP A 50 8.11 -7.89 5.09
N ASP A 51 7.36 -9.00 5.10
CA ASP A 51 5.97 -9.05 5.54
C ASP A 51 5.83 -8.58 7.01
N MET A 52 6.74 -8.99 7.91
CA MET A 52 6.78 -8.48 9.30
C MET A 52 7.09 -6.98 9.38
N ALA A 53 7.94 -6.45 8.49
CA ALA A 53 8.27 -5.03 8.46
C ALA A 53 7.09 -4.19 7.95
N ILE A 54 6.32 -4.72 6.99
CA ILE A 54 5.07 -4.12 6.52
C ILE A 54 4.06 -4.07 7.67
N ASP A 55 3.82 -5.18 8.36
CA ASP A 55 2.92 -5.24 9.52
C ASP A 55 3.31 -4.21 10.59
N PHE A 56 4.61 -4.13 10.91
CA PHE A 56 5.13 -3.14 11.84
C PHE A 56 4.86 -1.69 11.37
N SER A 57 5.09 -1.41 10.08
CA SER A 57 4.84 -0.10 9.48
C SER A 57 3.36 0.29 9.46
N ASP A 58 2.47 -0.69 9.38
CA ASP A 58 1.01 -0.52 9.41
C ASP A 58 0.43 -0.53 10.84
N GLY A 59 1.28 -0.69 11.85
CA GLY A 59 0.89 -0.68 13.25
C GLY A 59 0.20 -1.97 13.71
N ILE A 60 0.31 -3.05 12.92
CA ILE A 60 -0.22 -4.37 13.25
C ILE A 60 0.65 -4.98 14.35
N ASN A 61 0.02 -5.66 15.32
CA ASN A 61 0.68 -6.29 16.46
C ASN A 61 1.51 -5.34 17.36
N LEU A 62 1.27 -4.03 17.28
CA LEU A 62 1.88 -3.05 18.18
C LEU A 62 0.98 -2.78 19.40
N SER A 63 1.61 -2.65 20.56
CA SER A 63 0.95 -2.11 21.75
C SER A 63 0.54 -0.66 21.54
N THR A 64 -0.39 -0.17 22.36
CA THR A 64 -0.75 1.25 22.33
C THR A 64 0.47 2.13 22.67
N CYS A 65 0.56 3.29 22.00
CA CYS A 65 1.57 4.30 22.24
C CYS A 65 0.87 5.55 22.79
N ASP A 66 1.18 5.97 24.02
CA ASP A 66 0.48 7.07 24.71
C ASP A 66 -1.05 6.91 24.73
N GLY A 67 -1.53 5.66 24.87
CA GLY A 67 -2.96 5.32 24.84
C GLY A 67 -3.58 5.30 23.43
N LEU A 68 -2.81 5.57 22.39
CA LEU A 68 -3.25 5.56 20.99
C LEU A 68 -3.13 4.16 20.37
N ASN A 69 -4.17 3.73 19.66
CA ASN A 69 -4.15 2.49 18.89
C ASN A 69 -3.58 2.72 17.49
N LEU A 70 -2.29 2.38 17.30
CA LEU A 70 -1.58 2.60 16.05
C LEU A 70 -2.14 1.80 14.86
N HIS A 71 -2.68 0.61 15.13
CA HIS A 71 -3.35 -0.22 14.11
C HIS A 71 -4.55 0.50 13.47
N VAL A 72 -5.19 1.43 14.19
CA VAL A 72 -6.30 2.23 13.67
C VAL A 72 -5.81 3.55 13.07
N LEU A 73 -4.92 4.24 13.78
CA LEU A 73 -4.50 5.58 13.38
C LEU A 73 -3.63 5.61 12.13
N ILE A 74 -2.74 4.64 11.94
CA ILE A 74 -1.86 4.61 10.76
C ILE A 74 -2.68 4.47 9.47
N PRO A 75 -3.61 3.50 9.34
CA PRO A 75 -4.50 3.44 8.18
C PRO A 75 -5.37 4.69 8.01
N GLN A 76 -5.87 5.28 9.09
CA GLN A 76 -6.66 6.52 9.01
C GLN A 76 -5.85 7.69 8.44
N VAL A 77 -4.60 7.87 8.87
CA VAL A 77 -3.73 8.94 8.39
C VAL A 77 -3.30 8.70 6.94
N ARG A 78 -2.97 7.45 6.57
CA ARG A 78 -2.51 7.11 5.22
C ARG A 78 -3.64 7.07 4.19
N GLY A 79 -4.77 6.45 4.53
CA GLY A 79 -5.90 6.21 3.62
C GLY A 79 -7.04 7.23 3.72
N GLY A 80 -7.12 7.98 4.82
CA GLY A 80 -8.20 8.94 5.07
C GLY A 80 -8.40 9.99 3.97
N PRO A 81 -7.35 10.63 3.43
CA PRO A 81 -7.49 11.59 2.34
C PRO A 81 -8.13 10.99 1.08
N MET A 82 -7.76 9.76 0.71
CA MET A 82 -8.33 9.07 -0.45
C MET A 82 -9.81 8.72 -0.20
N LEU A 83 -10.14 8.21 0.99
CA LEU A 83 -11.53 7.93 1.36
C LEU A 83 -12.38 9.20 1.32
N TRP A 84 -11.86 10.31 1.83
CA TRP A 84 -12.53 11.60 1.76
C TRP A 84 -12.72 12.08 0.32
N ASP A 85 -11.75 11.92 -0.56
CA ASP A 85 -11.91 12.26 -1.99
C ASP A 85 -12.99 11.40 -2.65
N ILE A 86 -13.05 10.10 -2.34
CA ILE A 86 -14.12 9.20 -2.81
C ILE A 86 -15.49 9.69 -2.36
N ILE A 87 -15.66 9.99 -1.07
CA ILE A 87 -16.92 10.49 -0.51
C ILE A 87 -17.31 11.81 -1.18
N HIS A 88 -16.39 12.77 -1.27
CA HIS A 88 -16.64 14.06 -1.91
C HIS A 88 -17.06 13.91 -3.38
N ARG A 89 -16.45 12.98 -4.13
CA ARG A 89 -16.84 12.73 -5.52
C ARG A 89 -18.23 12.13 -5.64
N ILE A 90 -18.59 11.20 -4.76
CA ILE A 90 -19.94 10.62 -4.72
C ILE A 90 -20.96 11.72 -4.43
N ASP A 91 -20.74 12.52 -3.39
CA ASP A 91 -21.63 13.61 -3.01
C ASP A 91 -21.74 14.68 -4.11
N PHE A 92 -20.63 15.00 -4.76
CA PHE A 92 -20.61 15.93 -5.89
C PHE A 92 -21.41 15.40 -7.08
N LYS A 93 -21.27 14.10 -7.40
CA LYS A 93 -22.07 13.46 -8.45
C LYS A 93 -23.56 13.51 -8.12
N LEU A 94 -23.94 13.13 -6.91
CA LEU A 94 -25.34 13.13 -6.46
C LEU A 94 -25.97 14.52 -6.56
N ARG A 95 -25.22 15.56 -6.16
CA ARG A 95 -25.65 16.96 -6.29
C ARG A 95 -25.85 17.37 -7.75
N CYS A 96 -24.94 16.97 -8.62
CA CYS A 96 -25.00 17.25 -10.06
C CYS A 96 -26.11 16.50 -10.79
N MET A 97 -26.60 15.40 -10.22
CA MET A 97 -27.76 14.66 -10.73
C MET A 97 -29.10 15.29 -10.35
N GLN A 98 -29.13 16.27 -9.44
CA GLN A 98 -30.36 17.00 -9.12
C GLN A 98 -30.82 17.85 -10.31
N PRO A 99 -32.13 17.94 -10.60
CA PRO A 99 -32.65 18.68 -11.75
C PRO A 99 -32.20 20.15 -11.80
N GLU A 100 -32.04 20.75 -10.63
CA GLU A 100 -31.61 22.14 -10.42
C GLU A 100 -30.17 22.40 -10.92
N ASN A 101 -29.31 21.38 -10.87
CA ASN A 101 -27.87 21.51 -11.10
C ASN A 101 -27.40 20.84 -12.39
N VAL A 102 -28.27 20.12 -13.10
CA VAL A 102 -27.92 19.26 -14.24
C VAL A 102 -27.24 20.03 -15.38
N ASN A 103 -27.61 21.31 -15.55
CA ASN A 103 -27.07 22.20 -16.59
C ASN A 103 -26.01 23.18 -16.07
N SER A 104 -25.58 23.04 -14.81
CA SER A 104 -24.54 23.91 -14.26
C SER A 104 -23.19 23.60 -14.92
N LYS A 105 -22.38 24.65 -15.17
CA LYS A 105 -21.05 24.49 -15.76
C LYS A 105 -20.13 23.61 -14.92
N GLU A 106 -20.28 23.67 -13.60
CA GLU A 106 -19.50 22.90 -12.62
C GLU A 106 -19.74 21.39 -12.72
N CYS A 107 -20.95 20.98 -13.11
CA CYS A 107 -21.33 19.56 -13.22
C CYS A 107 -21.00 18.92 -14.58
N SER A 108 -20.58 19.72 -15.56
CA SER A 108 -20.34 19.26 -16.93
C SER A 108 -19.35 18.09 -17.04
N TRP A 109 -18.27 18.13 -16.26
CA TRP A 109 -17.23 17.10 -16.28
C TRP A 109 -17.66 15.80 -15.59
N ILE A 110 -18.52 15.88 -14.56
CA ILE A 110 -18.89 14.70 -13.77
C ILE A 110 -20.17 14.00 -14.27
N ASN A 111 -21.08 14.70 -14.96
CA ASN A 111 -22.37 14.13 -15.38
C ASN A 111 -22.22 12.89 -16.27
N GLY A 112 -21.25 12.89 -17.18
CA GLY A 112 -20.95 11.73 -18.05
C GLY A 112 -20.13 10.62 -17.38
N LEU A 113 -19.48 10.89 -16.24
CA LEU A 113 -18.64 9.91 -15.56
C LEU A 113 -19.48 8.85 -14.85
N LYS A 114 -19.26 7.58 -15.22
CA LYS A 114 -19.81 6.39 -14.54
C LYS A 114 -18.81 5.75 -13.58
N TYR A 115 -17.53 5.91 -13.88
CA TYR A 115 -16.43 5.33 -13.13
C TYR A 115 -15.36 6.38 -12.88
N TYR A 116 -14.73 6.29 -11.72
CA TYR A 116 -13.51 7.02 -11.41
C TYR A 116 -12.50 5.98 -10.89
N VAL A 117 -11.31 5.98 -11.47
CA VAL A 117 -10.30 4.94 -11.20
C VAL A 117 -9.14 5.57 -10.44
N TYR A 118 -8.80 4.96 -9.31
CA TYR A 118 -7.61 5.28 -8.54
C TYR A 118 -6.52 4.25 -8.85
N SER A 119 -5.31 4.74 -9.10
CA SER A 119 -4.11 3.91 -9.08
C SER A 119 -3.37 4.18 -7.78
N ALA A 120 -3.05 3.14 -7.03
CA ALA A 120 -2.36 3.23 -5.75
C ALA A 120 -1.25 2.19 -5.66
N VAL A 121 -0.37 2.36 -4.67
CA VAL A 121 0.77 1.50 -4.39
C VAL A 121 0.56 0.67 -3.13
N MET A 122 1.38 -0.36 -2.92
CA MET A 122 1.31 -1.38 -1.85
C MET A 122 1.55 -0.86 -0.41
N GLY A 123 1.23 0.40 -0.13
CA GLY A 123 1.17 0.97 1.23
C GLY A 123 0.01 1.95 1.43
N HIS A 124 -0.90 2.05 0.44
CA HIS A 124 -2.11 2.87 0.49
C HIS A 124 -3.36 2.06 0.88
N PHE A 125 -3.33 0.74 0.68
CA PHE A 125 -4.37 -0.17 1.11
C PHE A 125 -3.73 -1.13 2.10
N ALA A 126 -4.16 -1.08 3.36
CA ALA A 126 -3.89 -2.16 4.27
C ALA A 126 -4.55 -3.43 3.70
N ASP A 127 -3.89 -4.57 3.81
CA ASP A 127 -4.51 -5.85 3.52
C ASP A 127 -5.60 -6.09 4.58
N PHE A 128 -6.85 -5.74 4.27
CA PHE A 128 -8.01 -6.04 5.10
C PHE A 128 -8.43 -7.50 4.89
N SER A 129 -7.50 -8.43 5.12
CA SER A 129 -7.84 -9.83 5.29
C SER A 129 -8.58 -10.00 6.62
N LEU A 130 -9.91 -9.97 6.56
CA LEU A 130 -10.83 -10.39 7.62
C LEU A 130 -10.86 -11.92 7.74
#